data_AF-A0A7X9EUF8-F1
#
_entry.id   AF-A0A7X9EUF8-F1
#
_cell.length_a   1.000
_cell.length_b   1.000
_cell.length_c   1.000
_cell.angle_alpha   90.00
_cell.angle_beta   90.00
_cell.angle_gamma   90.00
#
_symmetry.space_group_name_H-M   'P 1'
#
loop_
_entity.id
_entity.type
_entity.pdbx_description
1 polymer ?
#
loop_
_entity_poly.entity_id
_entity_poly.type
_entity_poly.pdbx_seq_one_letter_code
_entity_poly.pdbx_strand_id
1 'polypeptide(L)'
;MYSVHLYRIYETGQEIDIDSLGQVLPQEHMPTRAKFFRVRPRSIQMESPPLMIKLGVFPAHEGRVWPLFTVQAKIYDIGTISICLSYEAGPESAPDLEKAGLEMADQGIYDQIYARSLEYLKQLLKPRLDLNGIDEDFYEDYNIYCISRADELSDPVPLLMGERVNFSDQIRSQVLDHRLSYTQDDFAIITWDSALICDPEDSSDLRDLIEFANVQLLELRYYDDLINRQMIKMYDDIETAGAKPSFRKSRYYKGIIGSRMHLIADITEVRERIENLIKITEDVYYARVYQTTLKVLRCDQWIESINRKLQVIQQNYSLLSNQVNIQHSNFLEWIIIILIALEFGYAILDRLL
;
A
#
# COMPACT_ATOMS: atom_id res chain seq x y z
N MET A 1 -10.40 -0.18 -30.93
CA MET A 1 -10.85 -1.28 -30.04
C MET A 1 -10.29 -0.94 -28.68
N TYR A 2 -11.13 -0.91 -27.64
CA TYR A 2 -10.70 -0.46 -26.32
C TYR A 2 -10.88 -1.55 -25.27
N SER A 3 -10.11 -1.48 -24.21
CA SER A 3 -10.32 -2.28 -23.01
C SER A 3 -10.34 -1.39 -21.76
N VAL A 4 -11.04 -1.87 -20.74
CA VAL A 4 -11.18 -1.20 -19.45
C VAL A 4 -10.79 -2.18 -18.36
N HIS A 5 -9.97 -1.73 -17.43
CA HIS A 5 -9.47 -2.51 -16.31
C HIS A 5 -9.73 -1.75 -15.02
N LEU A 6 -10.66 -2.27 -14.23
CA LEU A 6 -11.06 -1.69 -12.95
C LEU A 6 -10.37 -2.48 -11.85
N TYR A 7 -9.54 -1.83 -11.05
CA TYR A 7 -8.79 -2.45 -9.97
C TYR A 7 -9.42 -2.08 -8.64
N ARG A 8 -9.49 -3.07 -7.74
CA ARG A 8 -9.66 -2.87 -6.30
C ARG A 8 -8.60 -3.65 -5.55
N ILE A 9 -7.88 -2.96 -4.67
CA ILE A 9 -6.70 -3.49 -3.99
C ILE A 9 -6.96 -3.51 -2.48
N TYR A 10 -6.72 -4.66 -1.86
CA TYR A 10 -6.94 -4.92 -0.44
C TYR A 10 -5.65 -5.28 0.27
N GLU A 11 -5.54 -4.87 1.52
CA GLU A 11 -4.46 -5.26 2.42
C GLU A 11 -4.90 -6.47 3.28
N THR A 12 -3.98 -7.43 3.52
CA THR A 12 -4.29 -8.69 4.23
C THR A 12 -3.86 -8.79 5.69
N GLY A 13 -3.02 -7.87 6.16
CA GLY A 13 -2.50 -7.70 7.51
C GLY A 13 -1.26 -8.52 7.79
N GLN A 14 -0.72 -9.22 6.79
CA GLN A 14 0.36 -10.17 6.94
C GLN A 14 1.14 -10.38 5.65
N GLU A 15 2.43 -10.64 5.76
CA GLU A 15 3.25 -11.07 4.63
C GLU A 15 2.80 -12.45 4.12
N ILE A 16 2.91 -12.67 2.80
CA ILE A 16 2.43 -13.88 2.13
C ILE A 16 3.60 -14.60 1.46
N ASP A 17 3.81 -15.85 1.84
CA ASP A 17 4.71 -16.75 1.12
C ASP A 17 4.05 -17.21 -0.19
N ILE A 18 4.26 -16.43 -1.25
CA ILE A 18 3.72 -16.69 -2.60
C ILE A 18 4.19 -18.03 -3.17
N ASP A 19 5.41 -18.46 -2.86
CA ASP A 19 5.98 -19.70 -3.40
C ASP A 19 5.28 -20.92 -2.78
N SER A 20 5.08 -20.90 -1.46
CA SER A 20 4.30 -21.91 -0.74
C SER A 20 2.83 -21.91 -1.19
N LEU A 21 2.23 -20.74 -1.40
CA LEU A 21 0.85 -20.60 -1.83
C LEU A 21 0.63 -21.15 -3.25
N GLY A 22 1.56 -20.86 -4.17
CA GLY A 22 1.46 -21.28 -5.57
C GLY A 22 1.56 -22.80 -5.80
N GLN A 23 2.22 -23.54 -4.91
CA GLN A 23 2.36 -25.00 -5.02
C GLN A 23 1.06 -25.78 -4.72
N VAL A 24 0.09 -25.14 -4.07
CA VAL A 24 -1.09 -25.81 -3.51
C VAL A 24 -2.37 -25.48 -4.29
N LEU A 25 -2.31 -24.49 -5.19
CA LEU A 25 -3.46 -24.11 -6.00
C LEU A 25 -3.88 -25.24 -6.95
N PRO A 26 -5.20 -25.49 -7.14
CA PRO A 26 -5.71 -26.47 -8.09
C PRO A 26 -5.17 -26.21 -9.51
N GLN A 27 -4.97 -27.27 -10.32
CA GLN A 27 -4.43 -27.14 -11.69
C GLN A 27 -5.25 -26.20 -12.59
N GLU A 28 -6.56 -26.08 -12.34
CA GLU A 28 -7.46 -25.16 -13.05
C GLU A 28 -7.13 -23.67 -12.78
N HIS A 29 -6.45 -23.38 -11.67
CA HIS A 29 -5.92 -22.07 -11.31
C HIS A 29 -4.39 -22.06 -11.35
N MET A 30 -3.75 -22.88 -12.20
CA MET A 30 -2.29 -22.94 -12.31
C MET A 30 -1.71 -21.51 -12.33
N PRO A 31 -1.01 -21.12 -11.26
CA PRO A 31 -0.64 -19.74 -11.10
C PRO A 31 0.38 -19.38 -12.16
N THR A 32 0.04 -18.40 -12.99
CA THR A 32 1.03 -17.78 -13.86
C THR A 32 1.67 -16.67 -13.04
N ARG A 33 3.00 -16.68 -12.89
CA ARG A 33 3.70 -15.51 -12.36
C ARG A 33 3.46 -14.36 -13.33
N ALA A 34 3.10 -13.16 -12.84
CA ALA A 34 3.08 -11.99 -13.70
C ALA A 34 4.46 -11.85 -14.35
N LYS A 35 4.49 -11.72 -15.67
CA LYS A 35 5.71 -11.54 -16.45
C LYS A 35 5.53 -10.27 -17.24
N PHE A 36 6.52 -9.39 -17.16
CA PHE A 36 6.64 -8.31 -18.12
C PHE A 36 7.03 -8.95 -19.47
N PHE A 37 6.13 -8.91 -20.45
CA PHE A 37 6.23 -9.64 -21.71
C PHE A 37 7.11 -8.92 -22.75
N ARG A 38 7.17 -7.58 -22.71
CA ARG A 38 7.87 -6.74 -23.71
C ARG A 38 9.17 -6.18 -23.21
N VAL A 39 9.24 -5.97 -21.91
CA VAL A 39 10.46 -5.52 -21.25
C VAL A 39 11.50 -6.63 -21.39
N ARG A 40 12.74 -6.28 -21.82
CA ARG A 40 13.82 -7.27 -21.79
C ARG A 40 13.86 -7.85 -20.37
N PRO A 41 14.03 -9.18 -20.17
CA PRO A 41 13.93 -9.80 -18.84
C PRO A 41 14.82 -9.22 -17.74
N ARG A 42 15.74 -8.31 -18.09
CA ARG A 42 16.63 -7.59 -17.17
C ARG A 42 16.16 -6.18 -16.81
N SER A 43 15.30 -5.52 -17.60
CA SER A 43 15.04 -4.08 -17.42
C SER A 43 14.07 -3.75 -16.29
N ILE A 44 13.14 -4.64 -15.95
CA ILE A 44 12.30 -4.55 -14.76
C ILE A 44 12.50 -5.83 -13.97
N GLN A 45 12.97 -5.70 -12.74
CA GLN A 45 13.16 -6.81 -11.82
C GLN A 45 12.27 -6.56 -10.60
N MET A 46 11.28 -7.43 -10.43
CA MET A 46 10.57 -7.61 -9.17
C MET A 46 11.27 -8.73 -8.41
N GLU A 47 11.55 -8.51 -7.12
CA GLU A 47 12.18 -9.54 -6.29
C GLU A 47 11.27 -10.77 -6.15
N SER A 48 9.96 -10.53 -5.98
CA SER A 48 8.91 -11.55 -5.91
C SER A 48 7.74 -11.21 -6.85
N PRO A 49 7.64 -11.82 -8.04
CA PRO A 49 6.51 -11.57 -8.93
C PRO A 49 5.19 -12.10 -8.34
N PRO A 50 4.08 -11.35 -8.45
CA PRO A 50 2.82 -11.73 -7.82
C PRO A 50 2.22 -13.02 -8.38
N LEU A 51 1.42 -13.68 -7.53
CA LEU A 51 0.62 -14.85 -7.90
C LEU A 51 -0.64 -14.40 -8.62
N MET A 52 -0.79 -14.73 -9.90
CA MET A 52 -2.01 -14.45 -10.65
C MET A 52 -2.99 -15.63 -10.57
N ILE A 53 -4.23 -15.36 -10.17
CA ILE A 53 -5.34 -16.31 -10.08
C ILE A 53 -6.48 -15.82 -10.97
N LYS A 54 -6.93 -16.64 -11.91
CA LYS A 54 -8.13 -16.35 -12.71
C LYS A 54 -9.37 -16.74 -11.91
N LEU A 55 -10.28 -15.79 -11.71
CA LEU A 55 -11.51 -15.99 -10.92
C LEU A 55 -12.73 -16.31 -11.79
N GLY A 56 -12.63 -16.09 -13.10
CA GLY A 56 -13.66 -16.45 -14.08
C GLY A 56 -14.29 -15.22 -14.72
N VAL A 57 -15.55 -15.36 -15.16
CA VAL A 57 -16.29 -14.31 -15.86
C VAL A 57 -17.56 -13.99 -15.08
N PHE A 58 -17.79 -12.71 -14.76
CA PHE A 58 -18.93 -12.25 -13.97
C PHE A 58 -19.76 -11.23 -14.75
N PRO A 59 -21.11 -11.30 -14.68
CA PRO A 59 -21.95 -10.23 -15.20
C PRO A 59 -21.89 -9.00 -14.27
N ALA A 60 -21.93 -7.80 -14.85
CA ALA A 60 -21.87 -6.57 -14.05
C ALA A 60 -23.07 -6.38 -13.11
N HIS A 61 -24.27 -6.77 -13.57
CA HIS A 61 -25.51 -6.68 -12.80
C HIS A 61 -26.52 -7.70 -13.32
N GLU A 62 -27.25 -8.37 -12.42
CA GLU A 62 -28.36 -9.25 -12.80
C GLU A 62 -29.56 -8.42 -13.29
N GLY A 63 -29.75 -8.31 -14.60
CA GLY A 63 -31.00 -7.77 -15.18
C GLY A 63 -30.85 -6.63 -16.19
N ARG A 64 -29.65 -6.05 -16.37
CA ARG A 64 -29.33 -5.20 -17.54
C ARG A 64 -28.34 -5.92 -18.45
N VAL A 65 -28.44 -5.67 -19.76
CA VAL A 65 -27.42 -6.10 -20.74
C VAL A 65 -26.17 -5.25 -20.50
N TRP A 66 -25.40 -5.62 -19.49
CA TRP A 66 -24.09 -5.05 -19.19
C TRP A 66 -23.00 -6.01 -19.64
N PRO A 67 -21.78 -5.51 -19.88
CA PRO A 67 -20.70 -6.35 -20.32
C PRO A 67 -20.34 -7.44 -19.31
N LEU A 68 -19.82 -8.55 -19.84
CA LEU A 68 -19.20 -9.60 -19.04
C LEU A 68 -17.78 -9.14 -18.68
N PHE A 69 -17.44 -9.20 -17.39
CA PHE A 69 -16.10 -8.91 -16.91
C PHE A 69 -15.30 -10.19 -16.73
N THR A 70 -14.10 -10.22 -17.30
CA THR A 70 -13.10 -11.23 -16.93
C THR A 70 -12.44 -10.78 -15.64
N VAL A 71 -12.48 -11.62 -14.61
CA VAL A 71 -12.00 -11.29 -13.27
C VAL A 71 -10.74 -12.09 -12.96
N GLN A 72 -9.72 -11.38 -12.51
CA GLN A 72 -8.45 -11.95 -12.07
C GLN A 72 -8.01 -11.30 -10.76
N ALA A 73 -7.23 -12.03 -9.97
CA ALA A 73 -6.59 -11.51 -8.78
C ALA A 73 -5.08 -11.69 -8.86
N LYS A 74 -4.34 -10.71 -8.35
CA LYS A 74 -2.90 -10.79 -8.10
C LYS A 74 -2.64 -10.71 -6.61
N ILE A 75 -1.86 -11.65 -6.09
CA ILE A 75 -1.45 -11.69 -4.68
C ILE A 75 0.03 -11.32 -4.62
N TYR A 76 0.34 -10.32 -3.81
CA TYR A 76 1.69 -9.80 -3.57
C TYR A 76 2.22 -10.32 -2.23
N ASP A 77 3.53 -10.53 -2.15
CA ASP A 77 4.21 -11.13 -0.99
C ASP A 77 4.22 -10.17 0.20
N ILE A 78 4.17 -8.88 -0.08
CA ILE A 78 4.00 -7.81 0.91
C ILE A 78 2.65 -7.80 1.62
N GLY A 79 1.72 -8.70 1.26
CA GLY A 79 0.45 -8.83 1.96
C GLY A 79 -0.72 -8.15 1.27
N THR A 80 -0.68 -7.98 -0.05
CA THR A 80 -1.70 -7.27 -0.81
C THR A 80 -2.42 -8.19 -1.81
N ILE A 81 -3.71 -7.96 -2.01
CA ILE A 81 -4.53 -8.63 -3.04
C ILE A 81 -5.15 -7.57 -3.97
N SER A 82 -4.77 -7.58 -5.24
CA SER A 82 -5.36 -6.75 -6.30
C SER A 82 -6.36 -7.57 -7.10
N ILE A 83 -7.64 -7.17 -7.14
CA ILE A 83 -8.68 -7.76 -7.98
C ILE A 83 -8.91 -6.83 -9.16
N CYS A 84 -8.83 -7.38 -10.37
CA CYS A 84 -9.02 -6.64 -11.62
C CYS A 84 -10.22 -7.19 -12.38
N LEU A 85 -11.18 -6.30 -12.66
CA LEU A 85 -12.30 -6.54 -13.59
C LEU A 85 -11.90 -6.01 -14.96
N SER A 86 -11.78 -6.89 -15.95
CA SER A 86 -11.38 -6.55 -17.31
C SER A 86 -12.56 -6.66 -18.27
N TYR A 87 -12.80 -5.59 -19.03
CA TYR A 87 -13.74 -5.55 -20.14
C TYR A 87 -12.99 -5.28 -21.44
N GLU A 88 -13.28 -6.06 -22.47
CA GLU A 88 -12.77 -5.85 -23.83
C GLU A 88 -13.95 -5.54 -24.76
N ALA A 89 -13.90 -4.39 -25.42
CA ALA A 89 -14.92 -4.01 -26.38
C ALA A 89 -14.76 -4.82 -27.67
N GLY A 90 -15.82 -5.52 -28.08
CA GLY A 90 -15.83 -6.26 -29.34
C GLY A 90 -15.82 -5.34 -30.57
N PRO A 91 -15.55 -5.89 -31.77
CA PRO A 91 -15.49 -5.13 -33.02
C PRO A 91 -16.80 -4.42 -33.40
N GLU A 92 -17.93 -4.90 -32.86
CA GLU A 92 -19.28 -4.36 -33.11
C GLU A 92 -19.68 -3.26 -32.12
N SER A 93 -18.94 -3.07 -31.03
CA SER A 93 -19.18 -1.99 -30.08
C SER A 93 -18.83 -0.66 -30.75
N ALA A 94 -19.76 0.30 -30.71
CA ALA A 94 -19.45 1.67 -31.11
C ALA A 94 -18.23 2.17 -30.29
N PRO A 95 -17.27 2.89 -30.91
CA PRO A 95 -16.06 3.36 -30.26
C PRO A 95 -16.37 4.58 -29.36
N ASP A 96 -17.23 4.39 -28.38
CA ASP A 96 -17.55 5.42 -27.39
C ASP A 96 -16.99 5.01 -26.03
N LEU A 97 -15.64 4.97 -25.97
CA LEU A 97 -14.91 4.70 -24.73
C LEU A 97 -15.23 5.74 -23.66
N GLU A 98 -15.42 7.02 -24.04
CA GLU A 98 -15.80 8.07 -23.09
C GLU A 98 -17.09 7.69 -22.38
N LYS A 99 -18.15 7.36 -23.14
CA LYS A 99 -19.42 6.94 -22.55
C LYS A 99 -19.30 5.66 -21.72
N ALA A 100 -18.64 4.64 -22.26
CA ALA A 100 -18.46 3.38 -21.53
C ALA A 100 -17.69 3.60 -20.23
N GLY A 101 -16.60 4.37 -20.26
CA GLY A 101 -15.80 4.68 -19.09
C GLY A 101 -16.55 5.53 -18.06
N LEU A 102 -17.35 6.51 -18.50
CA LEU A 102 -18.19 7.31 -17.60
C LEU A 102 -19.30 6.47 -16.96
N GLU A 103 -19.93 5.55 -17.70
CA GLU A 103 -20.89 4.58 -17.14
C GLU A 103 -20.21 3.61 -16.18
N MET A 104 -18.94 3.28 -16.43
CA MET A 104 -18.13 2.38 -15.60
C MET A 104 -17.40 3.07 -14.44
N ALA A 105 -17.39 4.40 -14.37
CA ALA A 105 -16.75 5.14 -13.28
C ALA A 105 -17.55 5.05 -11.97
N ASP A 106 -18.83 4.66 -12.01
CA ASP A 106 -19.65 4.42 -10.82
C ASP A 106 -19.28 3.08 -10.16
N GLN A 107 -18.30 3.15 -9.25
CA GLN A 107 -17.70 1.99 -8.59
C GLN A 107 -18.68 1.20 -7.71
N GLY A 108 -19.74 1.84 -7.19
CA GLY A 108 -20.73 1.19 -6.33
C GLY A 108 -21.50 0.07 -7.04
N ILE A 109 -21.51 0.06 -8.37
CA ILE A 109 -22.13 -0.98 -9.18
C ILE A 109 -21.36 -2.31 -9.06
N TYR A 110 -20.05 -2.26 -8.86
CA TYR A 110 -19.17 -3.45 -8.87
C TYR A 110 -18.84 -3.99 -7.49
N ASP A 111 -19.24 -3.32 -6.42
CA ASP A 111 -18.96 -3.74 -5.03
C ASP A 111 -19.37 -5.20 -4.79
N GLN A 112 -20.48 -5.64 -5.36
CA GLN A 112 -20.93 -7.03 -5.25
C GLN A 112 -19.99 -8.02 -5.95
N ILE A 113 -19.38 -7.64 -7.08
CA ILE A 113 -18.43 -8.48 -7.81
C ILE A 113 -17.13 -8.58 -7.01
N TYR A 114 -16.63 -7.46 -6.49
CA TYR A 114 -15.45 -7.43 -5.63
C TYR A 114 -15.66 -8.25 -4.35
N ALA A 115 -16.78 -8.08 -3.65
CA ALA A 115 -17.11 -8.85 -2.45
C ALA A 115 -17.19 -10.36 -2.73
N ARG A 116 -17.88 -10.77 -3.81
CA ARG A 116 -17.95 -12.20 -4.22
C ARG A 116 -16.57 -12.75 -4.59
N SER A 117 -15.75 -11.97 -5.28
CA SER A 117 -14.40 -12.35 -5.70
C SER A 117 -13.47 -12.51 -4.50
N LEU A 118 -13.55 -11.58 -3.54
CA LEU A 118 -12.78 -11.62 -2.31
C LEU A 118 -13.20 -12.81 -1.43
N GLU A 119 -14.50 -13.05 -1.27
CA GLU A 119 -15.01 -14.21 -0.52
C GLU A 119 -14.57 -15.54 -1.16
N TYR A 120 -14.61 -15.63 -2.49
CA TYR A 120 -14.08 -16.78 -3.21
C TYR A 120 -12.59 -16.98 -2.96
N LEU A 121 -11.78 -15.92 -2.98
CA LEU A 121 -10.36 -15.97 -2.64
C LEU A 121 -10.12 -16.40 -1.18
N LYS A 122 -10.89 -15.86 -0.23
CA LYS A 122 -10.85 -16.26 1.18
C LYS A 122 -11.06 -17.76 1.32
N GLN A 123 -12.04 -18.33 0.61
CA GLN A 123 -12.32 -19.77 0.65
C GLN A 123 -11.23 -20.61 -0.03
N LEU A 124 -10.75 -20.17 -1.19
CA LEU A 124 -9.73 -20.86 -1.97
C LEU A 124 -8.39 -20.95 -1.22
N LEU A 125 -8.01 -19.88 -0.52
CA LEU A 125 -6.70 -19.75 0.12
C LEU A 125 -6.69 -20.15 1.60
N LYS A 126 -7.86 -20.30 2.22
CA LYS A 126 -8.05 -20.70 3.63
C LYS A 126 -7.12 -21.81 4.15
N PRO A 127 -6.78 -22.88 3.39
CA PRO A 127 -5.91 -23.94 3.90
C PRO A 127 -4.47 -23.50 4.21
N ARG A 128 -4.03 -22.36 3.66
CA ARG A 128 -2.65 -21.85 3.79
C ARG A 128 -2.56 -20.41 4.26
N LEU A 129 -3.60 -19.62 4.02
CA LEU A 129 -3.63 -18.20 4.31
C LEU A 129 -5.00 -17.83 4.87
N ASP A 130 -5.03 -17.34 6.12
CA ASP A 130 -6.26 -16.83 6.73
C ASP A 130 -6.45 -15.37 6.34
N LEU A 131 -7.44 -15.12 5.51
CA LEU A 131 -7.78 -13.79 4.98
C LEU A 131 -9.00 -13.17 5.67
N ASN A 132 -9.48 -13.73 6.78
CA ASN A 132 -10.63 -13.18 7.51
C ASN A 132 -10.33 -11.83 8.20
N GLY A 133 -9.05 -11.47 8.33
CA GLY A 133 -8.61 -10.19 8.92
C GLY A 133 -8.64 -9.00 7.97
N ILE A 134 -8.92 -9.20 6.68
CA ILE A 134 -9.02 -8.12 5.69
C ILE A 134 -10.13 -7.15 6.11
N ASP A 135 -9.78 -5.86 6.17
CA ASP A 135 -10.76 -4.77 6.28
C ASP A 135 -11.31 -4.46 4.88
N GLU A 136 -12.56 -4.87 4.63
CA GLU A 136 -13.20 -4.71 3.31
C GLU A 136 -13.52 -3.25 2.96
N ASP A 137 -13.50 -2.34 3.95
CA ASP A 137 -13.70 -0.91 3.78
C ASP A 137 -12.38 -0.15 3.55
N PHE A 138 -11.23 -0.82 3.72
CA PHE A 138 -9.90 -0.27 3.48
C PHE A 138 -9.32 -0.81 2.16
N TYR A 139 -9.52 -0.04 1.08
CA TYR A 139 -9.05 -0.42 -0.25
C TYR A 139 -8.55 0.80 -1.05
N GLU A 140 -7.87 0.49 -2.16
CA GLU A 140 -7.59 1.43 -3.25
C GLU A 140 -8.27 0.99 -4.53
N ASP A 141 -8.94 1.92 -5.20
CA ASP A 141 -9.52 1.70 -6.52
C ASP A 141 -8.73 2.48 -7.58
N TYR A 142 -8.53 1.87 -8.74
CA TYR A 142 -7.86 2.52 -9.86
C TYR A 142 -8.38 2.01 -11.21
N ASN A 143 -8.61 2.92 -12.16
CA ASN A 143 -9.18 2.58 -13.46
C ASN A 143 -8.16 2.75 -14.58
N ILE A 144 -7.94 1.73 -15.42
CA ILE A 144 -7.06 1.85 -16.60
C ILE A 144 -7.86 1.62 -17.87
N TYR A 145 -7.87 2.62 -18.73
CA TYR A 145 -8.45 2.58 -20.06
C TYR A 145 -7.34 2.35 -21.09
N CYS A 146 -7.54 1.41 -22.02
CA CYS A 146 -6.59 1.15 -23.09
C CYS A 146 -7.24 1.33 -24.46
N ILE A 147 -6.53 1.99 -25.37
CA ILE A 147 -6.89 2.19 -26.77
C ILE A 147 -5.71 1.81 -27.66
N SER A 148 -5.98 1.39 -28.90
CA SER A 148 -4.91 1.07 -29.85
C SER A 148 -4.47 2.28 -30.68
N ARG A 149 -5.31 3.32 -30.77
CA ARG A 149 -5.04 4.51 -31.58
C ARG A 149 -5.55 5.76 -30.89
N ALA A 150 -4.77 6.84 -30.99
CA ALA A 150 -5.07 8.12 -30.37
C ALA A 150 -6.39 8.76 -30.86
N ASP A 151 -6.82 8.47 -32.09
CA ASP A 151 -8.05 9.02 -32.67
C ASP A 151 -9.33 8.34 -32.18
N GLU A 152 -9.21 7.24 -31.43
CA GLU A 152 -10.36 6.58 -30.77
C GLU A 152 -10.94 7.42 -29.62
N LEU A 153 -10.19 8.41 -29.11
CA LEU A 153 -10.65 9.30 -28.07
C LEU A 153 -10.20 10.74 -28.36
N SER A 154 -11.16 11.60 -28.74
CA SER A 154 -10.86 12.99 -29.12
C SER A 154 -10.41 13.85 -27.94
N ASP A 155 -11.01 13.66 -26.77
CA ASP A 155 -10.68 14.39 -25.54
C ASP A 155 -10.57 13.40 -24.37
N PRO A 156 -9.35 13.13 -23.85
CA PRO A 156 -9.19 12.16 -22.77
C PRO A 156 -9.59 12.72 -21.40
N VAL A 157 -9.76 14.04 -21.25
CA VAL A 157 -9.96 14.67 -19.95
C VAL A 157 -11.26 14.24 -19.27
N PRO A 158 -12.44 14.24 -19.92
CA PRO A 158 -13.68 13.78 -19.29
C PRO A 158 -13.62 12.34 -18.80
N LEU A 159 -12.99 11.46 -19.58
CA LEU A 159 -12.80 10.06 -19.23
C LEU A 159 -11.89 9.91 -17.99
N LEU A 160 -10.74 10.58 -18.00
CA LEU A 160 -9.75 10.52 -16.93
C LEU A 160 -10.22 11.19 -15.62
N MET A 161 -11.13 12.16 -15.72
CA MET A 161 -11.74 12.83 -14.56
C MET A 161 -13.02 12.15 -14.09
N GLY A 162 -13.53 11.15 -14.82
CA GLY A 162 -14.77 10.45 -14.48
C GLY A 162 -16.05 11.29 -14.57
N GLU A 163 -15.99 12.49 -15.14
CA GLU A 163 -17.15 13.38 -15.26
C GLU A 163 -17.14 14.20 -16.55
N ARG A 164 -18.34 14.57 -17.02
CA ARG A 164 -18.51 15.39 -18.21
C ARG A 164 -18.90 16.81 -17.84
N VAL A 165 -17.89 17.65 -17.64
CA VAL A 165 -18.06 19.09 -17.38
C VAL A 165 -17.20 19.93 -18.31
N ASN A 166 -17.49 21.23 -18.37
CA ASN A 166 -16.65 22.19 -19.09
C ASN A 166 -15.40 22.52 -18.27
N PHE A 167 -14.41 21.63 -18.31
CA PHE A 167 -13.12 21.84 -17.64
C PHE A 167 -12.42 23.09 -18.17
N SER A 168 -11.82 23.86 -17.25
CA SER A 168 -10.96 24.99 -17.61
C SER A 168 -9.68 24.52 -18.30
N ASP A 169 -9.06 25.40 -19.09
CA ASP A 169 -7.78 25.11 -19.76
C ASP A 169 -6.68 24.74 -18.76
N GLN A 170 -6.74 25.28 -17.53
CA GLN A 170 -5.81 24.95 -16.47
C GLN A 170 -5.93 23.48 -16.02
N ILE A 171 -7.14 22.99 -15.78
CA ILE A 171 -7.35 21.58 -15.40
C ILE A 171 -6.95 20.66 -16.56
N ARG A 172 -7.31 21.02 -17.78
CA ARG A 172 -6.92 20.28 -18.98
C ARG A 172 -5.41 20.17 -19.10
N SER A 173 -4.67 21.27 -18.92
CA SER A 173 -3.20 21.24 -18.89
C SER A 173 -2.71 20.31 -17.79
N GLN A 174 -3.19 20.47 -16.55
CA GLN A 174 -2.73 19.66 -15.42
C GLN A 174 -2.94 18.15 -15.59
N VAL A 175 -4.07 17.74 -16.16
CA VAL A 175 -4.34 16.32 -16.47
C VAL A 175 -3.39 15.82 -17.56
N LEU A 176 -3.15 16.64 -18.59
CA LEU A 176 -2.31 16.27 -19.73
C LEU A 176 -0.80 16.42 -19.44
N ASP A 177 -0.40 17.14 -18.39
CA ASP A 177 1.01 17.35 -18.00
C ASP A 177 1.72 16.04 -17.64
N HIS A 178 0.96 15.00 -17.23
CA HIS A 178 1.47 13.66 -16.93
C HIS A 178 1.40 12.71 -18.14
N ARG A 179 1.32 13.25 -19.36
CA ARG A 179 1.40 12.45 -20.59
C ARG A 179 2.85 12.04 -20.88
N LEU A 180 3.05 10.76 -21.12
CA LEU A 180 4.33 10.14 -21.42
C LEU A 180 4.23 9.32 -22.70
N SER A 181 5.17 9.51 -23.63
CA SER A 181 5.24 8.76 -24.88
C SER A 181 6.63 8.17 -25.07
N TYR A 182 6.67 6.96 -25.64
CA TYR A 182 7.88 6.29 -26.08
C TYR A 182 8.09 6.47 -27.58
N THR A 183 7.04 6.27 -28.38
CA THR A 183 6.99 6.52 -29.82
C THR A 183 6.07 7.69 -30.16
N GLN A 184 5.85 7.95 -31.45
CA GLN A 184 4.89 8.97 -31.89
C GLN A 184 3.44 8.47 -31.84
N ASP A 185 3.25 7.16 -31.79
CA ASP A 185 1.94 6.50 -31.90
C ASP A 185 1.42 5.98 -30.55
N ASP A 186 2.24 6.01 -29.49
CA ASP A 186 1.88 5.60 -28.14
C ASP A 186 1.88 6.76 -27.14
N PHE A 187 1.11 6.59 -26.07
CA PHE A 187 1.19 7.43 -24.88
C PHE A 187 0.54 6.77 -23.67
N ALA A 188 0.94 7.19 -22.47
CA ALA A 188 0.23 6.96 -21.22
C ALA A 188 -0.07 8.32 -20.57
N ILE A 189 -1.30 8.52 -20.11
CA ILE A 189 -1.70 9.67 -19.30
C ILE A 189 -2.12 9.12 -17.95
N ILE A 190 -1.52 9.63 -16.87
CA ILE A 190 -1.70 9.11 -15.52
C ILE A 190 -2.36 10.19 -14.65
N THR A 191 -3.48 9.87 -14.02
CA THR A 191 -4.12 10.67 -12.97
C THR A 191 -4.09 9.92 -11.63
N TRP A 192 -4.69 10.54 -10.61
CA TRP A 192 -4.67 10.04 -9.24
C TRP A 192 -5.56 8.80 -9.03
N ASP A 193 -6.56 8.59 -9.89
CA ASP A 193 -7.57 7.53 -9.81
C ASP A 193 -7.73 6.75 -11.13
N SER A 194 -7.14 7.24 -12.23
CA SER A 194 -7.22 6.56 -13.51
C SER A 194 -6.01 6.78 -14.42
N ALA A 195 -5.90 5.94 -15.46
CA ALA A 195 -4.92 6.11 -16.51
C ALA A 195 -5.52 5.79 -17.88
N LEU A 196 -5.00 6.45 -18.91
CA LEU A 196 -5.27 6.15 -20.31
C LEU A 196 -3.98 5.71 -20.98
N ILE A 197 -3.96 4.50 -21.53
CA ILE A 197 -2.84 3.96 -22.28
C ILE A 197 -3.26 3.81 -23.75
N CYS A 198 -2.56 4.50 -24.63
CA CYS A 198 -2.60 4.30 -26.06
C CYS A 198 -1.36 3.50 -26.45
N ASP A 199 -1.54 2.25 -26.84
CA ASP A 199 -0.47 1.38 -27.34
C ASP A 199 -1.05 0.60 -28.53
N PRO A 200 -0.48 0.72 -29.75
CA PRO A 200 -0.95 -0.03 -30.92
C PRO A 200 -0.79 -1.55 -30.77
N GLU A 201 0.00 -1.99 -29.80
CA GLU A 201 0.18 -3.38 -29.44
C GLU A 201 -0.37 -3.65 -28.02
N ASP A 202 0.23 -4.56 -27.22
CA ASP A 202 -0.25 -4.94 -25.86
C ASP A 202 0.30 -4.04 -24.72
N SER A 203 -0.58 -3.34 -24.01
CA SER A 203 -0.22 -2.46 -22.89
C SER A 203 -0.04 -3.17 -21.53
N SER A 204 -0.04 -4.50 -21.48
CA SER A 204 0.01 -5.30 -20.24
C SER A 204 1.12 -4.90 -19.26
N ASP A 205 2.34 -4.66 -19.75
CA ASP A 205 3.48 -4.28 -18.89
C ASP A 205 3.29 -2.92 -18.20
N LEU A 206 2.68 -1.95 -18.90
CA LEU A 206 2.39 -0.63 -18.33
C LEU A 206 1.26 -0.71 -17.30
N ARG A 207 0.22 -1.52 -17.57
CA ARG A 207 -0.81 -1.80 -16.58
C ARG A 207 -0.23 -2.42 -15.32
N ASP A 208 0.64 -3.41 -15.46
CA ASP A 208 1.26 -4.09 -14.34
C ASP A 208 2.09 -3.13 -13.48
N LEU A 209 2.82 -2.18 -14.10
CA LEU A 209 3.54 -1.13 -13.36
C LEU A 209 2.62 -0.15 -12.62
N ILE A 210 1.54 0.28 -13.28
CA ILE A 210 0.59 1.23 -12.68
C ILE A 210 -0.18 0.55 -11.54
N GLU A 211 -0.63 -0.69 -11.74
CA GLU A 211 -1.23 -1.52 -10.68
C GLU A 211 -0.27 -1.63 -9.49
N PHE A 212 1.01 -1.90 -9.75
CA PHE A 212 1.99 -2.07 -8.69
C PHE A 212 2.28 -0.76 -7.91
N ALA A 213 2.22 0.39 -8.55
CA ALA A 213 2.32 1.67 -7.87
C ALA A 213 1.12 1.91 -6.93
N ASN A 214 -0.08 1.47 -7.32
CA ASN A 214 -1.26 1.52 -6.47
C ASN A 214 -1.18 0.54 -5.28
N VAL A 215 -0.60 -0.65 -5.50
CA VAL A 215 -0.28 -1.59 -4.41
C VAL A 215 0.62 -0.93 -3.36
N GLN A 216 1.68 -0.23 -3.78
CA GLN A 216 2.52 0.50 -2.84
C GLN A 216 1.80 1.65 -2.14
N LEU A 217 0.93 2.37 -2.84
CA LEU A 217 0.13 3.43 -2.22
C LEU A 217 -0.74 2.85 -1.09
N LEU A 218 -1.42 1.73 -1.33
CA LEU A 218 -2.25 1.07 -0.31
C LEU A 218 -1.42 0.66 0.90
N GLU A 219 -0.27 0.02 0.68
CA GLU A 219 0.64 -0.37 1.76
C GLU A 219 1.12 0.83 2.57
N LEU A 220 1.54 1.92 1.91
CA LEU A 220 1.94 3.15 2.59
C LEU A 220 0.80 3.73 3.44
N ARG A 221 -0.44 3.74 2.93
CA ARG A 221 -1.61 4.15 3.71
C ARG A 221 -1.86 3.23 4.91
N TYR A 222 -1.71 1.93 4.73
CA TYR A 222 -1.89 0.93 5.78
C TYR A 222 -0.89 1.15 6.91
N TYR A 223 0.39 1.32 6.58
CA TYR A 223 1.43 1.61 7.56
C TYR A 223 1.25 2.97 8.24
N ASP A 224 0.80 4.00 7.52
CA ASP A 224 0.47 5.28 8.14
C ASP A 224 -0.61 5.12 9.23
N ASP A 225 -1.68 4.37 8.96
CA ASP A 225 -2.71 4.06 9.94
C ASP A 225 -2.20 3.21 11.11
N LEU A 226 -1.40 2.17 10.83
CA LEU A 226 -0.78 1.34 11.85
C LEU A 226 0.09 2.17 12.79
N ILE A 227 0.89 3.10 12.25
CA ILE A 227 1.72 4.03 13.02
C ILE A 227 0.84 5.00 13.82
N ASN A 228 -0.24 5.53 13.26
CA ASN A 228 -1.18 6.40 13.99
C ASN A 228 -1.72 5.68 15.23
N ARG A 229 -2.13 4.41 15.08
CA ARG A 229 -2.57 3.57 16.21
C ARG A 229 -1.46 3.37 17.26
N GLN A 230 -0.19 3.27 16.85
CA GLN A 230 0.92 3.20 17.80
C GLN A 230 1.22 4.54 18.48
N MET A 231 1.05 5.66 17.79
CA MET A 231 1.18 6.99 18.40
C MET A 231 0.17 7.19 19.54
N ILE A 232 -1.10 6.81 19.33
CA ILE A 232 -2.13 6.89 20.37
C ILE A 232 -1.71 6.06 21.59
N LYS A 233 -1.31 4.80 21.38
CA LYS A 233 -0.82 3.92 22.46
C LYS A 233 0.40 4.49 23.18
N MET A 234 1.33 5.11 22.45
CA MET A 234 2.50 5.77 23.04
C MET A 234 2.08 6.91 23.97
N TYR A 235 1.11 7.75 23.57
CA TYR A 235 0.61 8.82 24.44
C TYR A 235 -0.08 8.26 25.70
N ASP A 236 -0.89 7.21 25.56
CA ASP A 236 -1.52 6.52 26.70
C ASP A 236 -0.47 5.91 27.65
N ASP A 237 0.58 5.30 27.08
CA ASP A 237 1.71 4.72 27.82
C ASP A 237 2.46 5.82 28.62
N ILE A 238 2.67 6.99 28.01
CA ILE A 238 3.31 8.15 28.66
C ILE A 238 2.45 8.68 29.81
N GLU A 239 1.15 8.88 29.59
CA GLU A 239 0.23 9.40 30.61
C GLU A 239 0.13 8.44 31.81
N THR A 240 -0.09 7.15 31.52
CA THR A 240 -0.17 6.10 32.55
C THR A 240 1.10 6.03 33.37
N ALA A 241 2.27 6.21 32.74
CA ALA A 241 3.54 6.20 33.44
C ALA A 241 3.80 7.48 34.26
N GLY A 242 3.26 8.62 33.81
CA GLY A 242 3.20 9.87 34.56
C GLY A 242 2.50 9.71 35.91
N ALA A 243 1.37 9.00 35.92
CA ALA A 243 0.51 8.79 37.09
C ALA A 243 1.04 7.81 38.16
N LYS A 244 2.04 6.98 37.85
CA LYS A 244 2.59 5.99 38.80
C LYS A 244 3.59 6.62 39.80
N PRO A 245 3.75 6.09 41.02
CA PRO A 245 4.76 6.58 41.96
C PRO A 245 6.20 6.22 41.50
N SER A 246 7.17 7.10 41.79
CA SER A 246 8.54 7.08 41.22
C SER A 246 9.25 5.73 41.29
N PHE A 247 9.09 4.97 42.38
CA PHE A 247 9.77 3.68 42.57
C PHE A 247 9.24 2.52 41.71
N ARG A 248 8.02 2.61 41.16
CA ARG A 248 7.45 1.61 40.21
C ARG A 248 7.59 2.02 38.75
N LYS A 249 8.08 3.24 38.48
CA LYS A 249 8.26 3.78 37.13
C LYS A 249 9.29 2.97 36.32
N SER A 250 10.50 2.77 36.86
CA SER A 250 11.65 2.16 36.13
C SER A 250 11.37 0.77 35.52
N ARG A 251 10.73 -0.14 36.25
CA ARG A 251 10.46 -1.52 35.77
C ARG A 251 9.33 -1.57 34.74
N TYR A 252 8.34 -0.69 34.85
CA TYR A 252 7.22 -0.59 33.90
C TYR A 252 7.69 -0.03 32.55
N TYR A 253 8.58 0.96 32.58
CA TYR A 253 9.16 1.57 31.37
C TYR A 253 10.00 0.60 30.53
N LYS A 254 10.85 -0.22 31.14
CA LYS A 254 11.71 -1.15 30.38
C LYS A 254 10.92 -2.21 29.60
N GLY A 255 9.78 -2.66 30.13
CA GLY A 255 8.93 -3.65 29.47
C GLY A 255 8.17 -3.10 28.26
N ILE A 256 7.66 -1.86 28.36
CA ILE A 256 6.89 -1.21 27.29
C ILE A 256 7.80 -0.75 26.15
N ILE A 257 8.96 -0.16 26.47
CA ILE A 257 9.90 0.33 25.46
C ILE A 257 10.41 -0.83 24.61
N GLY A 258 10.72 -1.99 25.21
CA GLY A 258 11.21 -3.16 24.47
C GLY A 258 10.20 -3.74 23.48
N SER A 259 8.94 -3.91 23.89
CA SER A 259 7.91 -4.47 23.00
C SER A 259 7.45 -3.51 21.90
N ARG A 260 7.50 -2.19 22.18
CA ARG A 260 7.12 -1.15 21.20
C ARG A 260 8.23 -0.88 20.18
N MET A 261 9.50 -0.98 20.59
CA MET A 261 10.65 -0.79 19.69
C MET A 261 10.74 -1.88 18.62
N HIS A 262 10.32 -3.11 18.94
CA HIS A 262 10.25 -4.21 17.97
C HIS A 262 9.29 -3.86 16.84
N LEU A 263 8.07 -3.43 17.17
CA LEU A 263 7.08 -3.07 16.17
C LEU A 263 7.51 -1.88 15.30
N ILE A 264 8.26 -0.92 15.87
CA ILE A 264 8.85 0.17 15.10
C ILE A 264 9.90 -0.36 14.11
N ALA A 265 10.71 -1.32 14.53
CA ALA A 265 11.68 -1.97 13.66
C ALA A 265 10.98 -2.73 12.52
N ASP A 266 9.93 -3.50 12.84
CA ASP A 266 9.12 -4.24 11.85
C ASP A 266 8.52 -3.27 10.81
N ILE A 267 7.91 -2.16 11.25
CA ILE A 267 7.34 -1.14 10.36
C ILE A 267 8.44 -0.48 9.50
N THR A 268 9.61 -0.23 10.08
CA THR A 268 10.74 0.37 9.33
C THR A 268 11.25 -0.58 8.26
N GLU A 269 11.38 -1.87 8.59
CA GLU A 269 11.81 -2.91 7.65
C GLU A 269 10.82 -3.04 6.49
N VAL A 270 9.50 -3.11 6.77
CA VAL A 270 8.52 -3.24 5.70
C VAL A 270 8.50 -1.98 4.83
N ARG A 271 8.62 -0.79 5.41
CA ARG A 271 8.74 0.45 4.63
C ARG A 271 9.97 0.43 3.72
N GLU A 272 11.13 0.00 4.21
CA GLU A 272 12.33 -0.13 3.37
C GLU A 272 12.15 -1.18 2.27
N ARG A 273 11.41 -2.25 2.55
CA ARG A 273 11.06 -3.26 1.56
C ARG A 273 10.17 -2.66 0.46
N ILE A 274 9.11 -1.93 0.82
CA ILE A 274 8.20 -1.22 -0.10
C ILE A 274 8.99 -0.35 -1.09
N GLU A 275 9.97 0.41 -0.61
CA GLU A 275 10.78 1.29 -1.46
C GLU A 275 11.70 0.53 -2.43
N ASN A 276 12.01 -0.74 -2.16
CA ASN A 276 12.95 -1.55 -2.93
C ASN A 276 12.30 -2.65 -3.76
N LEU A 277 10.97 -2.78 -3.77
CA LEU A 277 10.27 -3.90 -4.41
C LEU A 277 10.49 -4.00 -5.93
N ILE A 278 10.72 -2.87 -6.59
CA ILE A 278 11.00 -2.81 -8.02
C ILE A 278 12.34 -2.13 -8.28
N LYS A 279 13.17 -2.81 -9.07
CA LYS A 279 14.37 -2.24 -9.68
C LYS A 279 14.16 -2.14 -11.18
N ILE A 280 13.96 -0.92 -11.67
CA ILE A 280 13.94 -0.62 -13.11
C ILE A 280 15.34 -0.17 -13.51
N THR A 281 16.05 -0.99 -14.28
CA THR A 281 17.50 -0.83 -14.47
C THR A 281 17.90 -0.47 -15.90
N GLU A 282 17.14 -0.90 -16.91
CA GLU A 282 17.59 -0.78 -18.31
C GLU A 282 16.56 -0.13 -19.25
N ASP A 283 15.35 0.21 -18.78
CA ASP A 283 14.32 0.84 -19.62
C ASP A 283 13.87 2.20 -19.06
N VAL A 284 14.29 3.26 -19.75
CA VAL A 284 14.03 4.66 -19.37
C VAL A 284 12.55 5.02 -19.45
N TYR A 285 11.81 4.45 -20.40
CA TYR A 285 10.39 4.78 -20.57
C TYR A 285 9.56 4.19 -19.43
N TYR A 286 9.71 2.90 -19.16
CA TYR A 286 9.02 2.23 -18.07
C TYR A 286 9.41 2.81 -16.70
N ALA A 287 10.69 3.17 -16.51
CA ALA A 287 11.14 3.87 -15.31
C ALA A 287 10.41 5.20 -15.13
N ARG A 288 10.26 5.97 -16.22
CA ARG A 288 9.60 7.27 -16.19
C ARG A 288 8.10 7.15 -15.94
N VAL A 289 7.43 6.16 -16.55
CA VAL A 289 6.02 5.85 -16.29
C VAL A 289 5.83 5.57 -14.81
N TYR A 290 6.58 4.61 -14.27
CA TYR A 290 6.48 4.22 -12.87
C TYR A 290 6.77 5.37 -11.90
N GLN A 291 7.85 6.13 -12.11
CA GLN A 291 8.16 7.32 -11.30
C GLN A 291 7.07 8.38 -11.37
N THR A 292 6.48 8.58 -12.56
CA THR A 292 5.37 9.53 -12.72
C THR A 292 4.13 9.03 -11.99
N THR A 293 3.82 7.73 -12.05
CA THR A 293 2.73 7.14 -11.28
C THR A 293 2.90 7.35 -9.78
N LEU A 294 4.06 7.00 -9.21
CA LEU A 294 4.34 7.22 -7.78
C LEU A 294 4.20 8.69 -7.37
N LYS A 295 4.64 9.62 -8.22
CA LYS A 295 4.51 11.06 -7.99
C LYS A 295 3.06 11.52 -8.04
N VAL A 296 2.28 11.08 -9.03
CA VAL A 296 0.86 11.44 -9.19
C VAL A 296 0.03 10.89 -8.04
N LEU A 297 0.31 9.66 -7.61
CA LEU A 297 -0.29 9.01 -6.43
C LEU A 297 0.21 9.60 -5.09
N ARG A 298 1.21 10.49 -5.14
CA ARG A 298 1.82 11.16 -3.98
C ARG A 298 2.42 10.20 -2.95
N CYS A 299 2.98 9.08 -3.39
CA CYS A 299 3.64 8.11 -2.49
C CYS A 299 4.72 8.78 -1.62
N ASP A 300 5.46 9.75 -2.15
CA ASP A 300 6.48 10.51 -1.41
C ASP A 300 5.91 11.22 -0.17
N GLN A 301 4.68 11.74 -0.23
CA GLN A 301 4.04 12.43 0.89
C GLN A 301 3.67 11.45 2.02
N TRP A 302 3.23 10.25 1.65
CA TRP A 302 2.96 9.18 2.61
C TRP A 302 4.25 8.70 3.28
N ILE A 303 5.31 8.51 2.50
CA ILE A 303 6.64 8.16 3.00
C ILE A 303 7.14 9.22 3.99
N GLU A 304 7.04 10.51 3.65
CA GLU A 304 7.45 11.60 4.54
C GLU A 304 6.62 11.64 5.83
N SER A 305 5.29 11.44 5.73
CA SER A 305 4.39 11.35 6.88
C SER A 305 4.81 10.23 7.83
N ILE A 306 5.03 9.03 7.29
CA ILE A 306 5.48 7.84 8.02
C ILE A 306 6.82 8.13 8.73
N ASN A 307 7.81 8.63 8.00
CA ASN A 307 9.14 8.93 8.55
C ASN A 307 9.08 9.92 9.71
N ARG A 308 8.29 10.99 9.57
CA ARG A 308 8.08 11.97 10.63
C ARG A 308 7.43 11.34 11.86
N LYS A 309 6.41 10.50 11.69
CA LYS A 309 5.72 9.83 12.80
C LYS A 309 6.63 8.82 13.51
N LEU A 310 7.39 8.01 12.77
CA LEU A 310 8.39 7.11 13.33
C LEU A 310 9.44 7.87 14.15
N GLN A 311 9.94 8.99 13.63
CA GLN A 311 10.90 9.84 14.34
C GLN A 311 10.30 10.37 15.66
N VAL A 312 9.06 10.85 15.65
CA VAL A 312 8.37 11.33 16.87
C VAL A 312 8.23 10.20 17.89
N ILE A 313 7.86 8.99 17.45
CA ILE A 313 7.73 7.83 18.35
C ILE A 313 9.08 7.47 18.98
N GLN A 314 10.13 7.33 18.16
CA GLN A 314 11.47 7.00 18.63
C GLN A 314 12.01 8.05 19.61
N GLN A 315 11.83 9.33 19.31
CA GLN A 315 12.24 10.44 20.19
C GLN A 315 11.52 10.36 21.55
N ASN A 316 10.20 10.19 21.57
CA ASN A 316 9.44 10.13 22.82
C ASN A 316 9.83 8.91 23.67
N TYR A 317 9.95 7.71 23.09
CA TYR A 317 10.41 6.54 23.83
C TYR A 317 11.85 6.68 24.33
N SER A 318 12.73 7.34 23.58
CA SER A 318 14.10 7.63 24.03
C SER A 318 14.13 8.57 25.24
N LEU A 319 13.27 9.61 25.27
CA LEU A 319 13.16 10.53 26.39
C LEU A 319 12.65 9.81 27.65
N LEU A 320 11.66 8.94 27.51
CA LEU A 320 11.17 8.10 28.61
C LEU A 320 12.28 7.16 29.14
N SER A 321 13.03 6.53 28.25
CA SER A 321 14.17 5.69 28.63
C SER A 321 15.24 6.47 29.41
N ASN A 322 15.57 7.69 28.96
CA ASN A 322 16.56 8.53 29.62
C ASN A 322 16.13 8.96 31.03
N GLN A 323 14.84 9.29 31.23
CA GLN A 323 14.31 9.60 32.57
C GLN A 323 14.47 8.42 33.55
N VAL A 324 14.36 7.18 33.07
CA VAL A 324 14.55 5.98 33.89
C VAL A 324 16.01 5.78 34.31
N ASN A 325 16.95 6.04 33.42
CA ASN A 325 18.38 5.92 33.72
C ASN A 325 18.83 6.99 34.73
N ILE A 326 18.29 8.22 34.65
CA ILE A 326 18.57 9.29 35.62
C ILE A 326 18.08 8.89 37.03
N GLN A 327 16.92 8.23 37.16
CA GLN A 327 16.47 7.74 38.47
C GLN A 327 17.39 6.68 39.09
N HIS A 328 18.01 5.83 38.28
CA HIS A 328 18.99 4.85 38.76
C HIS A 328 20.26 5.53 39.31
N SER A 329 20.72 6.61 38.65
CA SER A 329 21.83 7.43 39.15
C SER A 329 21.51 8.03 40.53
N ASN A 330 20.30 8.58 40.68
CA ASN A 330 19.86 9.16 41.95
C ASN A 330 19.71 8.11 43.06
N PHE A 331 19.34 6.87 42.73
CA PHE A 331 19.23 5.79 43.73
C PHE A 331 20.60 5.38 44.28
N LEU A 332 21.63 5.30 43.43
CA LEU A 332 23.01 5.10 43.86
C LEU A 332 23.49 6.25 44.74
N GLU A 333 23.15 7.48 44.38
CA GLU A 333 23.45 8.67 45.18
C GLU A 333 22.78 8.62 46.56
N TRP A 334 21.50 8.22 46.63
CA TRP A 334 20.79 8.04 47.91
C TRP A 334 21.40 6.93 48.78
N ILE A 335 21.84 5.82 48.19
CA ILE A 335 22.54 4.75 48.94
C ILE A 335 23.82 5.31 49.56
N ILE A 336 24.60 6.08 48.81
CA ILE A 336 25.84 6.70 49.31
C ILE A 336 25.52 7.70 50.43
N ILE A 337 24.51 8.56 50.26
CA ILE A 337 24.08 9.52 51.29
C ILE A 337 23.64 8.79 52.57
N ILE A 338 22.86 7.71 52.46
CA ILE A 338 22.41 6.92 53.61
C ILE A 338 23.59 6.24 54.32
N LEU A 339 24.54 5.66 53.57
CA LEU A 339 25.75 5.04 54.14
C LEU A 339 26.57 6.07 54.93
N ILE A 340 26.80 7.26 54.37
CA ILE A 340 27.52 8.34 55.05
C ILE A 340 26.77 8.79 56.31
N ALA A 341 25.45 8.95 56.24
CA ALA A 341 24.64 9.35 57.38
C ALA A 341 24.67 8.31 58.52
N LEU A 342 24.63 7.01 58.19
CA LEU A 342 24.76 5.93 59.16
C LEU A 342 26.14 5.90 59.82
N GLU A 343 27.21 6.08 59.05
CA GLU A 343 28.57 6.11 59.56
C GLU A 343 28.80 7.29 60.51
N PHE A 344 28.31 8.48 60.14
CA PHE A 344 28.34 9.66 61.03
C PHE A 344 27.52 9.43 62.31
N GLY A 345 26.33 8.85 62.19
CA GLY A 345 25.49 8.52 63.34
C GLY A 345 26.19 7.56 64.30
N TYR A 346 26.86 6.53 63.78
CA TYR A 346 27.63 5.57 64.57
C TYR A 346 28.83 6.25 65.26
N ALA A 347 29.60 7.07 64.54
CA ALA A 347 30.73 7.80 65.08
C ALA A 347 30.37 8.79 66.20
N ILE A 348 29.17 9.38 66.14
CA ILE A 348 28.65 10.25 67.19
C ILE A 348 28.22 9.44 68.41
N LEU A 349 27.56 8.30 68.21
CA LEU A 349 27.14 7.39 69.27
C LEU A 349 28.33 6.80 70.04
N ASP A 350 29.38 6.40 69.33
CA ASP A 350 30.63 5.87 69.89
C ASP A 350 31.44 6.92 70.68
N ARG A 351 31.16 8.21 70.47
CA ARG A 351 31.75 9.32 71.25
C ARG A 351 30.93 9.76 72.46
N LEU A 352 29.65 9.40 72.51
CA LEU A 352 28.70 9.80 73.56
C LEU A 352 28.50 8.71 74.63
N LEU A 353 28.79 7.45 74.28
CA LEU A 353 28.96 6.32 75.20
C LEU A 353 30.42 6.21 75.62
#